data_AF-A0A355A4A3-F1
#
_entry.id   AF-A0A355A4A3-F1
#
_cell.length_a   1.000
_cell.length_b   1.000
_cell.length_c   1.000
_cell.angle_alpha   90.00
_cell.angle_beta   90.00
_cell.angle_gamma   90.00
#
_symmetry.space_group_name_H-M   'P 1'
#
loop_
_entity.id
_entity.type
_entity.pdbx_description
1 polymer ?
#
loop_
_entity_poly.entity_id
_entity_poly.type
_entity_poly.pdbx_seq_one_letter_code
_entity_poly.pdbx_strand_id
1 'polypeptide(L)'
;PQGGEEIDPEALLLRLERFRSFLPNPPGLTISGGEPLYQPEFAIKLAKLAKSRDWHVALDTSGWGPATVFLSVVREVDLIMFSIKHPLTPETLSRLNLGQVITNWGKLAALKIPVWLRYVLIKGRTDQPETLHSLGEWAKKLPNLEKIEIFPYNSLAESNWRTLHRDSPLFHSFPPTVTEEDIRKA
;
A
#
# COMPACT_ATOMS: atom_id res chain seq x y z
N PRO A 1 2.27 -20.47 -11.32
CA PRO A 1 2.28 -20.41 -9.83
C PRO A 1 0.90 -20.74 -9.27
N GLN A 2 0.78 -21.86 -8.56
CA GLN A 2 -0.41 -22.24 -7.78
C GLN A 2 -0.27 -21.63 -6.38
N GLY A 3 -0.40 -20.30 -6.29
CA GLY A 3 -0.38 -19.58 -5.02
C GLY A 3 -1.75 -18.94 -4.77
N GLY A 4 -2.21 -18.98 -3.52
CA GLY A 4 -3.52 -18.45 -3.11
C GLY A 4 -4.55 -19.53 -2.82
N GLU A 5 -5.63 -19.13 -2.14
CA GLU A 5 -6.80 -19.93 -1.81
C GLU A 5 -8.03 -19.11 -2.21
N GLU A 6 -9.00 -19.73 -2.87
CA GLU A 6 -10.30 -19.09 -3.09
C GLU A 6 -11.10 -19.14 -1.78
N ILE A 7 -11.55 -17.96 -1.33
CA ILE A 7 -12.33 -17.83 -0.10
C ILE A 7 -13.43 -16.79 -0.29
N ASP A 8 -14.57 -17.02 0.34
CA ASP A 8 -15.67 -16.05 0.38
C ASP A 8 -15.46 -15.02 1.52
N PRO A 9 -15.83 -13.73 1.34
CA PRO A 9 -15.64 -12.69 2.37
C PRO A 9 -16.24 -13.03 3.74
N GLU A 10 -17.40 -13.69 3.79
CA GLU A 10 -18.06 -14.08 5.03
C GLU A 10 -17.26 -15.18 5.74
N ALA A 11 -16.78 -16.16 4.98
CA ALA A 11 -15.91 -17.22 5.50
C ALA A 11 -14.59 -16.63 6.02
N LEU A 12 -14.01 -15.67 5.31
CA LEU A 12 -12.80 -14.97 5.76
C LEU A 12 -13.07 -14.17 7.04
N LEU A 13 -14.17 -13.41 7.12
CA LEU A 13 -14.49 -12.66 8.33
C LEU A 13 -14.72 -13.58 9.53
N LEU A 14 -15.41 -14.71 9.35
CA LEU A 14 -15.56 -15.71 10.42
C LEU A 14 -14.20 -16.26 10.89
N ARG A 15 -13.26 -16.46 9.96
CA ARG A 15 -11.89 -16.86 10.29
C ARG A 15 -11.17 -15.77 11.09
N LEU A 16 -11.35 -14.50 10.73
CA LEU A 16 -10.78 -13.34 11.43
C LEU A 16 -11.37 -13.15 12.84
N GLU A 17 -12.67 -13.39 13.02
CA GLU A 17 -13.35 -13.29 14.33
C GLU A 17 -12.71 -14.18 15.41
N ARG A 18 -12.12 -15.31 15.03
CA ARG A 18 -11.38 -16.17 15.96
C ARG A 18 -10.17 -15.47 16.59
N PHE A 19 -9.68 -14.39 15.98
CA PHE A 19 -8.55 -13.60 16.48
C PHE A 19 -8.98 -12.36 17.26
N ARG A 20 -10.29 -12.04 17.35
CA ARG A 20 -10.78 -10.79 17.95
C ARG A 20 -10.22 -10.57 19.37
N SER A 21 -10.18 -11.60 20.20
CA SER A 21 -9.68 -11.50 21.58
C SER A 21 -8.18 -11.16 21.71
N PHE A 22 -7.42 -11.33 20.63
CA PHE A 22 -5.98 -11.00 20.59
C PHE A 22 -5.71 -9.61 20.01
N LEU A 23 -6.74 -8.96 19.45
CA LEU A 23 -6.63 -7.65 18.84
C LEU A 23 -7.08 -6.55 19.83
N PRO A 24 -6.59 -5.31 19.66
CA PRO A 24 -7.15 -4.16 20.35
C PRO A 24 -8.65 -3.99 20.09
N ASN A 25 -9.33 -3.20 20.91
CA ASN A 25 -10.73 -2.84 20.71
C ASN A 25 -10.83 -1.38 20.20
N PRO A 26 -11.47 -1.11 19.04
CA PRO A 26 -12.04 -2.08 18.10
C PRO A 26 -10.97 -2.92 17.38
N PRO A 27 -11.27 -4.17 16.98
CA PRO A 27 -10.34 -4.99 16.21
C PRO A 27 -10.10 -4.37 14.83
N GLY A 28 -8.88 -4.52 14.30
CA GLY A 28 -8.48 -4.00 13.00
C GLY A 28 -8.20 -5.09 11.99
N LEU A 29 -8.51 -4.84 10.71
CA LEU A 29 -8.00 -5.61 9.58
C LEU A 29 -7.44 -4.68 8.50
N THR A 30 -6.48 -5.18 7.72
CA THR A 30 -5.93 -4.48 6.55
C THR A 30 -6.09 -5.34 5.31
N ILE A 31 -6.75 -4.80 4.28
CA ILE A 31 -6.85 -5.42 2.95
C ILE A 31 -5.60 -4.99 2.16
N SER A 32 -4.70 -5.94 1.89
CA SER A 32 -3.38 -5.72 1.26
C SER A 32 -3.07 -6.84 0.24
N GLY A 33 -1.83 -7.31 0.17
CA GLY A 33 -1.37 -8.39 -0.68
C GLY A 33 -0.61 -7.87 -1.90
N GLY A 34 -1.09 -8.22 -3.10
CA GLY A 34 -0.60 -7.63 -4.34
C GLY A 34 -1.19 -6.23 -4.53
N GLU A 35 -2.37 -6.17 -5.13
CA GLU A 35 -3.12 -4.92 -5.29
C GLU A 35 -4.63 -5.21 -5.10
N PRO A 36 -5.24 -4.78 -3.97
CA PRO A 36 -6.66 -5.00 -3.69
C PRO A 36 -7.61 -4.52 -4.79
N LEU A 37 -7.21 -3.50 -5.58
CA LEU A 37 -8.03 -2.97 -6.67
C LEU A 37 -8.24 -3.95 -7.83
N TYR A 38 -7.51 -5.08 -7.88
CA TYR A 38 -7.79 -6.18 -8.82
C TYR A 38 -8.95 -7.08 -8.39
N GLN A 39 -9.36 -7.03 -7.11
CA GLN A 39 -10.50 -7.78 -6.59
C GLN A 39 -11.46 -6.84 -5.85
N PRO A 40 -12.00 -5.82 -6.52
CA PRO A 40 -12.71 -4.73 -5.86
C PRO A 40 -14.01 -5.20 -5.20
N GLU A 41 -14.73 -6.13 -5.83
CA GLU A 41 -15.99 -6.69 -5.29
C GLU A 41 -15.75 -7.40 -3.96
N PHE A 42 -14.68 -8.20 -3.90
CA PHE A 42 -14.25 -8.88 -2.67
C PHE A 42 -13.87 -7.88 -1.59
N ALA A 43 -13.02 -6.90 -1.92
CA ALA A 43 -12.56 -5.88 -0.98
C ALA A 43 -13.71 -5.05 -0.39
N ILE A 44 -14.66 -4.63 -1.23
CA ILE A 44 -15.85 -3.88 -0.82
C ILE A 44 -16.74 -4.73 0.09
N LYS A 45 -17.02 -5.98 -0.29
CA LYS A 45 -17.88 -6.87 0.49
C LYS A 45 -17.26 -7.17 1.86
N LEU A 46 -15.96 -7.48 1.90
CA LEU A 46 -15.24 -7.72 3.15
C LEU A 46 -15.25 -6.48 4.06
N ALA A 47 -14.96 -5.29 3.50
CA ALA A 47 -14.96 -4.04 4.28
C ALA A 47 -16.33 -3.76 4.91
N LYS A 48 -17.42 -3.91 4.15
CA LYS A 48 -18.79 -3.74 4.65
C LYS A 48 -19.14 -4.73 5.75
N LEU A 49 -18.83 -6.02 5.53
CA LEU A 49 -19.10 -7.07 6.52
C LEU A 49 -18.32 -6.82 7.81
N ALA A 50 -17.04 -6.49 7.71
CA ALA A 50 -16.19 -6.22 8.87
C ALA A 50 -16.69 -5.02 9.67
N LYS A 51 -17.01 -3.91 8.99
CA LYS A 51 -17.55 -2.69 9.63
C LYS A 51 -18.91 -2.95 10.28
N SER A 52 -19.76 -3.80 9.71
CA SER A 52 -21.03 -4.22 10.35
C SER A 52 -20.84 -5.00 11.65
N ARG A 53 -19.60 -5.43 11.94
CA ARG A 53 -19.20 -6.11 13.17
C ARG A 53 -18.20 -5.29 13.98
N ASP A 54 -18.18 -3.97 13.81
CA ASP A 54 -17.31 -3.05 14.57
C ASP A 54 -15.81 -3.29 14.37
N TRP A 55 -15.39 -3.80 13.20
CA TRP A 55 -13.97 -3.80 12.82
C TRP A 55 -13.57 -2.48 12.18
N HIS A 56 -12.40 -1.99 12.54
CA HIS A 56 -11.71 -0.94 11.79
C HIS A 56 -11.04 -1.54 10.55
N VAL A 57 -11.30 -0.97 9.38
CA VAL A 57 -10.79 -1.49 8.10
C VAL A 57 -9.78 -0.52 7.50
N ALA A 58 -8.55 -1.00 7.26
CA ALA A 58 -7.55 -0.29 6.47
C ALA A 58 -7.42 -0.91 5.07
N LEU A 59 -7.12 -0.08 4.07
CA LEU A 59 -6.75 -0.50 2.72
C LEU A 59 -5.29 -0.16 2.46
N ASP A 60 -4.47 -1.15 2.10
CA ASP A 60 -3.09 -0.97 1.66
C ASP A 60 -3.00 -1.19 0.15
N THR A 61 -2.75 -0.11 -0.59
CA THR A 61 -2.87 -0.08 -2.05
C THR A 61 -1.76 0.76 -2.67
N SER A 62 -1.35 0.44 -3.90
CA SER A 62 -0.53 1.33 -4.73
C SER A 62 -1.36 2.44 -5.39
N GLY A 63 -2.68 2.35 -5.31
CA GLY A 63 -3.62 3.24 -5.99
C GLY A 63 -3.63 3.07 -7.50
N TRP A 64 -2.99 2.03 -8.04
CA TRP A 64 -2.96 1.77 -9.48
C TRP A 64 -4.24 1.06 -9.92
N GLY A 65 -4.98 1.68 -10.84
CA GLY A 65 -6.22 1.16 -11.39
C GLY A 65 -7.19 2.27 -11.81
N PRO A 66 -8.31 1.92 -12.46
CA PRO A 66 -9.31 2.88 -12.87
C PRO A 66 -9.85 3.67 -11.67
N ALA A 67 -9.99 4.99 -11.83
CA ALA A 67 -10.42 5.86 -10.74
C ALA A 67 -11.81 5.53 -10.19
N THR A 68 -12.70 4.98 -11.02
CA THR A 68 -14.02 4.50 -10.60
C THR A 68 -13.91 3.32 -9.65
N VAL A 69 -13.06 2.35 -9.97
CA VAL A 69 -12.76 1.19 -9.12
C VAL A 69 -12.09 1.64 -7.82
N PHE A 70 -11.06 2.47 -7.91
CA PHE A 70 -10.37 3.03 -6.75
C PHE A 70 -11.36 3.70 -5.77
N LEU A 71 -12.18 4.63 -6.27
CA LEU A 71 -13.17 5.34 -5.46
C LEU A 71 -14.24 4.42 -4.87
N SER A 72 -14.60 3.34 -5.57
CA SER A 72 -15.58 2.37 -5.04
C SER A 72 -15.05 1.59 -3.83
N VAL A 73 -13.75 1.31 -3.79
CA VAL A 73 -13.13 0.56 -2.68
C VAL A 73 -12.79 1.48 -1.52
N VAL A 74 -12.11 2.61 -1.77
CA VAL A 74 -11.61 3.48 -0.67
C VAL A 74 -12.71 4.12 0.15
N ARG A 75 -13.94 4.26 -0.38
CA ARG A 75 -15.08 4.82 0.36
C ARG A 75 -15.64 3.88 1.41
N GLU A 76 -15.26 2.61 1.36
CA GLU A 76 -15.80 1.56 2.24
C GLU A 76 -14.87 1.27 3.42
N VAL A 77 -13.70 1.93 3.50
CA VAL A 77 -12.68 1.71 4.54
C VAL A 77 -12.53 2.92 5.46
N ASP A 78 -11.85 2.72 6.59
CA ASP A 78 -11.63 3.73 7.64
C ASP A 78 -10.25 4.39 7.54
N LEU A 79 -9.28 3.69 6.95
CA LEU A 79 -7.91 4.19 6.74
C LEU A 79 -7.39 3.77 5.36
N ILE A 80 -6.69 4.68 4.69
CA ILE A 80 -6.03 4.41 3.41
C ILE A 80 -4.52 4.50 3.60
N MET A 81 -3.84 3.37 3.42
CA MET A 81 -2.40 3.23 3.37
C MET A 81 -1.98 3.23 1.89
N PHE A 82 -1.50 4.37 1.40
CA PHE A 82 -1.23 4.57 -0.03
C PHE A 82 0.28 4.50 -0.30
N SER A 83 0.71 3.48 -1.06
CA SER A 83 2.13 3.28 -1.38
C SER A 83 2.53 3.94 -2.70
N ILE A 84 3.38 4.96 -2.62
CA ILE A 84 4.03 5.56 -3.80
C ILE A 84 5.38 4.88 -4.01
N LYS A 85 5.62 4.35 -5.21
CA LYS A 85 6.90 3.70 -5.55
C LYS A 85 7.97 4.69 -5.97
N HIS A 86 7.59 5.69 -6.77
CA HIS A 86 8.43 6.82 -7.14
C HIS A 86 7.51 7.98 -7.61
N PRO A 87 7.65 9.20 -7.07
CA PRO A 87 6.75 10.32 -7.40
C PRO A 87 7.03 10.96 -8.78
N LEU A 88 8.23 10.74 -9.33
CA LEU A 88 8.65 11.25 -10.66
C LEU A 88 8.59 10.20 -11.78
N THR A 89 9.14 9.00 -11.56
CA THR A 89 9.36 7.98 -12.61
C THR A 89 9.09 6.55 -12.09
N PRO A 90 7.86 6.21 -11.65
CA PRO A 90 7.54 4.90 -11.06
C PRO A 90 7.79 3.73 -12.01
N GLU A 91 7.72 3.94 -13.33
CA GLU A 91 8.01 2.94 -14.34
C GLU A 91 9.41 2.34 -14.19
N THR A 92 10.36 3.08 -13.60
CA THR A 92 11.73 2.60 -13.33
C THR A 92 11.77 1.50 -12.28
N LEU A 93 10.75 1.39 -11.42
CA LEU A 93 10.69 0.42 -10.32
C LEU A 93 9.51 -0.55 -10.44
N SER A 94 8.34 -0.07 -10.82
CA SER A 94 7.09 -0.85 -10.84
C SER A 94 6.59 -1.19 -12.23
N ARG A 95 7.16 -0.57 -13.29
CA ARG A 95 6.65 -0.63 -14.67
C ARG A 95 5.18 -0.16 -14.80
N LEU A 96 4.67 0.55 -13.80
CA LEU A 96 3.30 1.07 -13.79
C LEU A 96 3.23 2.48 -14.38
N ASN A 97 2.06 2.81 -14.93
CA ASN A 97 1.75 4.16 -15.38
C ASN A 97 1.49 5.09 -14.18
N LEU A 98 2.33 6.12 -14.02
CA LEU A 98 2.23 7.11 -12.95
C LEU A 98 0.90 7.89 -12.96
N GLY A 99 0.31 8.12 -14.14
CA GLY A 99 -0.85 8.99 -14.31
C GLY A 99 -2.09 8.51 -13.55
N GLN A 100 -2.32 7.19 -13.48
CA GLN A 100 -3.44 6.65 -12.70
C GLN A 100 -3.21 6.84 -11.19
N VAL A 101 -1.99 6.60 -10.73
CA VAL A 101 -1.60 6.79 -9.32
C VAL A 101 -1.74 8.26 -8.91
N ILE A 102 -1.26 9.21 -9.74
CA ILE A 102 -1.42 10.65 -9.51
C ILE A 102 -2.91 11.02 -9.45
N THR A 103 -3.70 10.53 -10.41
CA THR A 103 -5.13 10.82 -10.49
C THR A 103 -5.86 10.33 -9.25
N ASN A 104 -5.54 9.12 -8.78
CA ASN A 104 -6.15 8.52 -7.61
C ASN A 104 -5.67 9.17 -6.31
N TRP A 105 -4.39 9.55 -6.21
CA TRP A 105 -3.86 10.35 -5.11
C TRP A 105 -4.61 11.67 -4.98
N GLY A 106 -4.78 12.42 -6.06
CA GLY A 106 -5.50 13.71 -6.04
C GLY A 106 -6.97 13.57 -5.63
N LYS A 107 -7.61 12.43 -5.92
CA LYS A 107 -9.00 12.16 -5.51
C LYS A 107 -9.16 11.97 -4.01
N LEU A 108 -8.10 11.57 -3.29
CA LEU A 108 -8.14 11.38 -1.84
C LEU A 108 -8.42 12.69 -1.09
N ALA A 109 -8.02 13.85 -1.64
CA ALA A 109 -8.20 15.14 -1.01
C ALA A 109 -9.67 15.55 -0.80
N ALA A 110 -10.58 14.98 -1.60
CA ALA A 110 -12.01 15.22 -1.47
C ALA A 110 -12.70 14.27 -0.46
N LEU A 111 -11.97 13.29 0.08
CA LEU A 111 -12.49 12.30 1.01
C LEU A 111 -12.21 12.73 2.46
N LYS A 112 -13.14 12.42 3.36
CA LYS A 112 -12.96 12.60 4.81
C LYS A 112 -12.44 11.32 5.47
N ILE A 113 -11.45 10.69 4.83
CA ILE A 113 -10.87 9.41 5.28
C ILE A 113 -9.39 9.65 5.55
N PRO A 114 -8.87 9.29 6.73
CA PRO A 114 -7.45 9.32 7.04
C PRO A 114 -6.58 8.65 5.97
N VAL A 115 -5.47 9.29 5.62
CA VAL A 115 -4.48 8.73 4.69
C VAL A 115 -3.11 8.66 5.35
N TRP A 116 -2.46 7.50 5.19
CA TRP A 116 -1.05 7.30 5.48
C TRP A 116 -0.30 7.11 4.16
N LEU A 117 0.67 7.99 3.88
CA LEU A 117 1.55 7.85 2.73
C LEU A 117 2.69 6.90 3.07
N ARG A 118 2.88 5.85 2.26
CA ARG A 118 3.93 4.86 2.46
C ARG A 118 4.97 4.94 1.35
N TYR A 119 6.23 4.97 1.73
CA TYR A 119 7.36 5.10 0.82
C TYR A 119 8.48 4.13 1.19
N VAL A 120 9.09 3.49 0.19
CA VAL A 120 10.24 2.60 0.41
C VAL A 120 11.50 3.31 -0.04
N LEU A 121 12.41 3.52 0.91
CA LEU A 121 13.73 4.10 0.67
C LEU A 121 14.69 3.00 0.22
N ILE A 122 15.26 3.18 -0.96
CA ILE A 122 16.21 2.30 -1.63
C ILE A 122 17.38 3.19 -2.03
N LYS A 123 18.56 2.90 -1.49
CA LYS A 123 19.78 3.67 -1.80
C LYS A 123 20.07 3.68 -3.29
N GLY A 124 20.35 4.87 -3.83
CA GLY A 124 20.62 5.12 -5.24
C GLY A 124 19.40 4.98 -6.16
N ARG A 125 18.19 4.85 -5.63
CA ARG A 125 16.97 4.63 -6.44
C ARG A 125 15.79 5.49 -6.03
N THR A 126 15.55 5.65 -4.74
CA THR A 126 14.42 6.40 -4.20
C THR A 126 14.83 7.38 -3.10
N ASP A 127 16.12 7.51 -2.82
CA ASP A 127 16.71 8.37 -1.79
C ASP A 127 17.29 9.67 -2.32
N GLN A 128 17.13 9.97 -3.61
CA GLN A 128 17.61 11.22 -4.19
C GLN A 128 16.84 12.43 -3.62
N PRO A 129 17.52 13.55 -3.32
CA PRO A 129 16.88 14.74 -2.77
C PRO A 129 15.68 15.25 -3.58
N GLU A 130 15.76 15.22 -4.92
CA GLU A 130 14.70 15.67 -5.81
C GLU A 130 13.47 14.76 -5.71
N THR A 131 13.69 13.46 -5.58
CA THR A 131 12.64 12.46 -5.42
C THR A 131 11.91 12.66 -4.09
N LEU A 132 12.66 12.85 -2.99
CA LEU A 132 12.10 13.08 -1.65
C LEU A 132 11.37 14.43 -1.57
N HIS A 133 11.93 15.48 -2.17
CA HIS A 133 11.25 16.78 -2.27
C HIS A 133 9.92 16.64 -3.02
N SER A 134 9.90 15.91 -4.14
CA SER A 134 8.65 15.64 -4.89
C SER A 134 7.62 14.88 -4.05
N LEU A 135 8.05 13.88 -3.27
CA LEU A 135 7.18 13.16 -2.33
C LEU A 135 6.57 14.11 -1.29
N GLY A 136 7.37 15.03 -0.75
CA GLY A 136 6.91 16.09 0.16
C GLY A 136 5.86 17.01 -0.48
N GLU A 137 6.04 17.38 -1.75
CA GLU A 137 5.06 18.19 -2.50
C GLU A 137 3.74 17.44 -2.76
N TRP A 138 3.78 16.11 -2.89
CA TRP A 138 2.55 15.31 -2.97
C TRP A 138 1.84 15.25 -1.62
N ALA A 139 2.60 15.07 -0.53
CA ALA A 139 2.09 15.02 0.82
C ALA A 139 1.37 16.32 1.22
N LYS A 140 1.98 17.48 0.95
CA LYS A 140 1.40 18.81 1.25
C LYS A 140 0.05 19.08 0.58
N LYS A 141 -0.24 18.42 -0.54
CA LYS A 141 -1.48 18.61 -1.30
C LYS A 141 -2.67 17.85 -0.71
N LEU A 142 -2.44 16.97 0.27
CA LEU A 142 -3.46 16.09 0.80
C LEU A 142 -3.90 16.52 2.21
N PRO A 143 -5.06 17.17 2.37
CA PRO A 143 -5.49 17.76 3.64
C PRO A 143 -5.82 16.73 4.74
N ASN A 144 -6.12 15.50 4.34
CA ASN A 144 -6.44 14.35 5.19
C ASN A 144 -5.25 13.39 5.38
N LEU A 145 -4.03 13.83 5.04
CA LEU A 145 -2.82 13.08 5.33
C LEU A 145 -2.48 13.17 6.81
N GLU A 146 -2.47 12.04 7.50
CA GLU A 146 -2.16 11.99 8.94
C GLU A 146 -0.73 11.53 9.22
N LYS A 147 -0.15 10.75 8.31
CA LYS A 147 1.15 10.11 8.53
C LYS A 147 1.91 9.89 7.23
N ILE A 148 3.24 10.00 7.29
CA ILE A 148 4.16 9.49 6.27
C ILE A 148 4.98 8.38 6.92
N GLU A 149 5.01 7.22 6.29
CA GLU A 149 5.80 6.06 6.70
C GLU A 149 6.89 5.79 5.66
N ILE A 150 8.14 5.97 6.07
CA ILE A 150 9.31 5.67 5.25
C ILE A 150 9.92 4.36 5.75
N PHE A 151 10.00 3.37 4.85
CA PHE A 151 10.51 2.04 5.15
C PHE A 151 11.85 1.81 4.45
N PRO A 152 12.85 1.23 5.14
CA PRO A 152 14.06 0.78 4.46
C PRO A 152 13.75 -0.43 3.59
N TYR A 153 14.38 -0.48 2.41
CA TYR A 153 14.36 -1.69 1.59
C TYR A 153 14.95 -2.90 2.33
N ASN A 154 14.36 -4.08 2.10
CA ASN A 154 14.88 -5.35 2.57
C ASN A 154 14.85 -6.41 1.46
N SER A 155 15.69 -7.44 1.59
CA SER A 155 15.84 -8.51 0.60
C SER A 155 14.93 -9.72 0.83
N LEU A 156 13.86 -9.60 1.62
CA LEU A 156 12.99 -10.74 1.97
C LEU A 156 12.35 -11.41 0.75
N ALA A 157 12.15 -10.67 -0.34
CA ALA A 157 11.60 -11.21 -1.58
C ALA A 157 12.59 -12.05 -2.40
N GLU A 158 13.89 -12.06 -2.07
CA GLU A 158 14.92 -12.72 -2.88
C GLU A 158 14.66 -14.21 -3.12
N SER A 159 14.19 -14.92 -2.09
CA SER A 159 13.80 -16.33 -2.20
C SER A 159 12.66 -16.56 -3.21
N ASN A 160 11.71 -15.63 -3.30
CA ASN A 160 10.61 -15.70 -4.26
C ASN A 160 11.09 -15.55 -5.70
N TRP A 161 12.02 -14.62 -5.96
CA TRP A 161 12.59 -14.42 -7.29
C TRP A 161 13.38 -15.64 -7.76
N ARG A 162 14.18 -16.23 -6.87
CA ARG A 162 14.92 -17.48 -7.14
C ARG A 162 13.99 -18.64 -7.47
N THR A 163 12.94 -18.83 -6.66
CA THR A 163 11.92 -19.89 -6.88
C THR A 163 11.18 -19.71 -8.21
N LEU A 164 10.97 -18.47 -8.65
CA LEU A 164 10.34 -18.16 -9.94
C LEU A 164 11.30 -18.22 -11.12
N HIS A 165 12.58 -18.54 -10.90
CA HIS A 165 13.64 -18.52 -11.90
C HIS A 165 13.71 -17.17 -12.66
N ARG A 166 13.61 -16.06 -11.91
CA ARG A 166 13.67 -14.70 -12.45
C ARG A 166 14.82 -13.93 -11.81
N ASP A 167 15.50 -13.14 -12.63
CA ASP A 167 16.49 -12.19 -12.17
C ASP A 167 15.81 -10.93 -11.61
N SER A 168 16.21 -10.54 -10.41
CA SER A 168 15.72 -9.33 -9.78
C SER A 168 16.62 -8.15 -10.14
N PRO A 169 16.06 -7.02 -10.60
CA PRO A 169 16.85 -5.83 -10.87
C PRO A 169 17.51 -5.22 -9.62
N LEU A 170 17.16 -5.70 -8.42
CA LEU A 170 17.63 -5.15 -7.14
C LEU A 170 18.58 -6.08 -6.34
N PHE A 171 18.68 -7.37 -6.67
CA PHE A 171 19.50 -8.31 -5.87
C PHE A 171 20.94 -8.48 -6.38
N HIS A 172 21.27 -7.96 -7.57
CA HIS A 172 22.63 -8.12 -8.14
C HIS A 172 23.68 -7.18 -7.54
N SER A 173 23.26 -6.18 -6.79
CA SER A 173 24.11 -5.27 -6.03
C SER A 173 23.56 -5.21 -4.62
N PHE A 174 24.33 -5.50 -3.58
CA PHE A 174 23.95 -5.12 -2.22
C PHE A 174 23.76 -3.61 -2.23
N PRO A 175 22.51 -3.07 -2.28
CA PRO A 175 22.35 -1.65 -2.15
C PRO A 175 22.83 -1.33 -0.73
N PRO A 176 23.60 -0.24 -0.52
CA PRO A 176 24.00 0.12 0.83
C PRO A 176 22.76 0.16 1.72
N THR A 177 22.89 -0.38 2.93
CA THR A 177 21.77 -0.46 3.87
C THR A 177 21.27 0.94 4.18
N VAL A 178 19.97 1.17 4.04
CA VAL A 178 19.33 2.39 4.54
C VAL A 178 19.42 2.40 6.06
N THR A 179 19.97 3.47 6.63
CA THR A 179 20.07 3.65 8.08
C THR A 179 18.87 4.42 8.64
N GLU A 180 18.65 4.34 9.95
CA GLU A 180 17.64 5.18 10.65
C GLU A 180 17.88 6.68 10.45
N GLU A 181 19.15 7.10 10.32
CA GLU A 181 19.48 8.49 10.05
C GLU A 181 19.09 8.91 8.63
N ASP A 182 19.20 8.01 7.65
CA ASP A 182 18.72 8.26 6.29
C ASP A 182 17.20 8.41 6.26
N ILE A 183 16.48 7.58 7.02
CA ILE A 183 15.02 7.64 7.16
C ILE A 183 14.60 8.95 7.81
N ARG A 184 15.30 9.40 8.87
CA ARG A 184 15.01 10.65 9.56
C ARG A 184 15.27 11.88 8.69
N LYS A 185 16.28 11.83 7.83
CA LYS A 185 16.63 12.91 6.89
C LYS A 185 15.63 13.04 5.75
N ALA A 186 15.06 11.91 5.31
CA ALA A 186 14.08 11.85 4.24
C ALA A 186 12.71 12.39 4.66
#